data_AF-A0A094KEN4-F1
#
_entry.id   AF-A0A094KEN4-F1
#
_cell.length_a   1.000
_cell.length_b   1.000
_cell.length_c   1.000
_cell.angle_alpha   90.00
_cell.angle_beta   90.00
_cell.angle_gamma   90.00
#
_symmetry.space_group_name_H-M   'P 1'
#
loop_
_entity.id
_entity.type
_entity.pdbx_description
1 polymer ?
#
loop_
_entity_poly.entity_id
_entity_poly.type
_entity_poly.pdbx_seq_one_letter_code
_entity_poly.pdbx_strand_id
1 'polypeptide(L)'
;RHAVCIFYLVLRALDTIEDDMTISLDVKVPMLHEFHSYLYQPEWKYMESKEKDRQVLEDFPTISMEFRNLSKVYQDVILDICHKMGVGMAEFLEKKVDSQHEWDKYCHYVAGLVGIGLSRLFSASELEDPIVGQDTELANSMGLFLQKTNIIRDYLEDQVEGREFWPREVWSRYAKKLSDLAKPENIDMAVQCLNELITNALHHVPDVLTYLSRLKNQSVFNFCAIPQV
;
A
#
# COMPACT_ATOMS: atom_id res chain seq x y z
N ARG A 1 11.72 -11.81 -11.19
CA ARG A 1 10.47 -12.57 -10.91
C ARG A 1 10.36 -13.02 -9.45
N HIS A 2 11.23 -13.91 -8.93
CA HIS A 2 11.07 -14.44 -7.56
C HIS A 2 11.11 -13.36 -6.48
N ALA A 3 12.04 -12.40 -6.57
CA ALA A 3 12.09 -11.27 -5.62
C ALA A 3 10.77 -10.49 -5.53
N VAL A 4 10.15 -10.18 -6.68
CA VAL A 4 8.85 -9.48 -6.73
C VAL A 4 7.72 -10.35 -6.20
N CYS A 5 7.72 -11.66 -6.48
CA CYS A 5 6.74 -12.60 -5.94
C CYS A 5 6.78 -12.64 -4.42
N ILE A 6 7.97 -12.82 -3.84
CA ILE A 6 8.15 -12.86 -2.39
C ILE A 6 7.86 -11.50 -1.76
N PHE A 7 8.29 -10.40 -2.39
CA PHE A 7 7.95 -9.06 -1.91
C PHE A 7 6.43 -8.88 -1.82
N TYR A 8 5.68 -9.25 -2.87
CA TYR A 8 4.23 -9.19 -2.87
C TYR A 8 3.60 -10.06 -1.77
N LEU A 9 4.06 -11.30 -1.59
CA LEU A 9 3.52 -12.20 -0.56
C LEU A 9 3.81 -11.73 0.86
N VAL A 10 4.99 -11.17 1.10
CA VAL A 10 5.34 -10.55 2.40
C VAL A 10 4.44 -9.37 2.69
N LEU A 11 4.23 -8.48 1.72
CA LEU A 11 3.34 -7.33 1.90
C LEU A 11 1.87 -7.74 2.03
N ARG A 12 1.42 -8.75 1.28
CA ARG A 12 0.07 -9.31 1.44
C ARG A 12 -0.14 -9.84 2.86
N ALA A 13 0.85 -10.49 3.44
CA ALA A 13 0.76 -10.97 4.82
C ALA A 13 0.72 -9.80 5.83
N LEU A 14 1.49 -8.74 5.59
CA LEU A 14 1.42 -7.51 6.39
C LEU A 14 0.03 -6.84 6.29
N ASP A 15 -0.50 -6.64 5.09
CA ASP A 15 -1.84 -6.06 4.86
C ASP A 15 -2.93 -6.91 5.52
N THR A 16 -2.81 -8.24 5.45
CA THR A 16 -3.77 -9.16 6.08
C THR A 16 -3.83 -8.97 7.61
N ILE A 17 -2.74 -8.54 8.25
CA ILE A 17 -2.73 -8.19 9.67
C ILE A 17 -3.36 -6.81 9.90
N GLU A 18 -3.06 -5.82 9.05
CA GLU A 18 -3.64 -4.48 9.13
C GLU A 18 -5.17 -4.53 9.02
N ASP A 19 -5.68 -5.22 8.00
CA ASP A 19 -7.08 -5.26 7.62
C ASP A 19 -7.96 -6.05 8.61
N ASP A 20 -7.39 -7.00 9.34
CA ASP A 20 -8.17 -7.90 10.20
C ASP A 20 -8.72 -7.18 11.44
N MET A 21 -9.96 -6.72 11.36
CA MET A 21 -10.63 -5.99 12.44
C MET A 21 -10.94 -6.86 13.68
N THR A 22 -10.67 -8.17 13.63
CA THR A 22 -10.83 -9.07 14.78
C THR A 22 -9.59 -9.13 15.69
N ILE A 23 -8.44 -8.66 15.19
CA ILE A 23 -7.21 -8.55 15.98
C ILE A 23 -7.25 -7.25 16.80
N SER A 24 -7.15 -7.37 18.11
CA SER A 24 -7.12 -6.21 19.00
C SER A 24 -5.85 -5.38 18.80
N LEU A 25 -5.94 -4.07 19.03
CA LEU A 25 -4.83 -3.14 18.76
C LEU A 25 -3.57 -3.45 19.58
N ASP A 26 -3.72 -3.97 20.80
CA ASP A 26 -2.61 -4.38 21.67
C ASP A 26 -1.79 -5.56 21.12
N VAL A 27 -2.40 -6.36 20.23
CA VAL A 27 -1.73 -7.43 19.50
C VAL A 27 -1.28 -6.95 18.12
N LYS A 28 -2.13 -6.20 17.41
CA LYS A 28 -1.89 -5.75 16.04
C LYS A 28 -0.70 -4.78 15.94
N VAL A 29 -0.64 -3.77 16.80
CA VAL A 29 0.40 -2.73 16.73
C VAL A 29 1.81 -3.30 16.91
N PRO A 30 2.12 -4.10 17.95
CA PRO A 30 3.43 -4.75 18.07
C PRO A 30 3.73 -5.68 16.90
N MET A 31 2.72 -6.42 16.41
CA MET A 31 2.90 -7.35 15.29
C MET A 31 3.30 -6.62 14.01
N LEU A 32 2.68 -5.47 13.70
CA LEU A 32 3.04 -4.65 12.54
C LEU A 32 4.47 -4.09 12.65
N HIS A 33 4.86 -3.57 13.82
CA HIS A 33 6.21 -3.05 14.02
C HIS A 33 7.29 -4.14 13.84
N GLU A 34 7.06 -5.31 14.42
CA GLU A 34 8.02 -6.42 14.43
C GLU A 34 7.91 -7.33 13.20
N PHE A 35 6.95 -7.11 12.30
CA PHE A 35 6.66 -8.02 11.18
C PHE A 35 7.90 -8.30 10.30
N HIS A 36 8.70 -7.27 10.05
CA HIS A 36 9.95 -7.39 9.31
C HIS A 36 10.93 -8.39 9.95
N SER A 37 10.95 -8.50 11.28
CA SER A 37 11.82 -9.44 12.00
C SER A 37 11.39 -10.91 11.80
N TYR A 38 10.10 -11.16 11.56
CA TYR A 38 9.54 -12.50 11.37
C TYR A 38 10.03 -13.15 10.08
N LEU A 39 10.50 -12.37 9.11
CA LEU A 39 11.18 -12.89 7.92
C LEU A 39 12.42 -13.74 8.24
N TYR A 40 13.03 -13.52 9.40
CA TYR A 40 14.18 -14.28 9.90
C TYR A 40 13.82 -15.30 10.99
N GLN A 41 12.53 -15.49 11.29
CA GLN A 41 12.03 -16.48 12.26
C GLN A 41 11.36 -17.65 11.52
N PRO A 42 12.07 -18.79 11.30
CA PRO A 42 11.60 -19.83 10.39
C PRO A 42 10.24 -20.45 10.73
N GLU A 43 9.88 -20.47 12.00
CA GLU A 43 8.64 -21.10 12.50
C GLU A 43 7.51 -20.09 12.73
N TRP A 44 7.75 -18.79 12.47
CA TRP A 44 6.72 -17.78 12.73
C TRP A 44 5.56 -17.95 11.75
N LYS A 45 4.35 -17.92 12.31
CA LYS A 45 3.06 -17.96 11.60
C LYS A 45 1.97 -17.37 12.49
N TYR A 46 0.86 -16.99 11.88
CA TYR A 46 -0.31 -16.50 12.61
C TYR A 46 -1.58 -17.25 12.15
N MET A 47 -2.26 -17.90 13.10
CA MET A 47 -3.36 -18.85 12.84
C MET A 47 -4.75 -18.30 13.18
N GLU A 48 -4.82 -17.10 13.75
CA GLU A 48 -6.07 -16.59 14.32
C GLU A 48 -6.85 -15.70 13.36
N SER A 49 -6.21 -15.22 12.29
CA SER A 49 -6.83 -14.31 11.32
C SER A 49 -8.13 -14.86 10.72
N LYS A 50 -9.09 -13.96 10.49
CA LYS A 50 -10.38 -14.24 9.84
C LYS A 50 -10.46 -13.76 8.41
N GLU A 51 -9.39 -13.14 7.92
CA GLU A 51 -9.32 -12.62 6.57
C GLU A 51 -9.33 -13.71 5.50
N LYS A 52 -9.73 -13.30 4.28
CA LYS A 52 -9.79 -14.18 3.10
C LYS A 52 -8.40 -14.72 2.71
N ASP A 53 -7.37 -13.90 2.90
CA ASP A 53 -6.00 -14.19 2.49
C ASP A 53 -5.14 -14.81 3.61
N ARG A 54 -5.73 -15.16 4.76
CA ARG A 54 -5.02 -15.69 5.95
C ARG A 54 -4.04 -16.85 5.70
N GLN A 55 -4.18 -17.58 4.58
CA GLN A 55 -3.22 -18.63 4.19
C GLN A 55 -1.77 -18.10 4.12
N VAL A 56 -1.55 -16.85 3.73
CA VAL A 56 -0.19 -16.27 3.69
C VAL A 56 0.39 -16.06 5.10
N LEU A 57 -0.45 -15.99 6.13
CA LEU A 57 -0.05 -15.91 7.53
C LEU A 57 0.09 -17.31 8.16
N GLU A 58 -0.83 -18.22 7.85
CA GLU A 58 -0.85 -19.59 8.37
C GLU A 58 0.36 -20.39 7.86
N ASP A 59 0.76 -20.18 6.60
CA ASP A 59 1.93 -20.78 5.94
C ASP A 59 3.05 -19.76 5.65
N PHE A 60 3.16 -18.73 6.50
CA PHE A 60 4.26 -17.77 6.44
C PHE A 60 5.67 -18.41 6.54
N PRO A 61 5.89 -19.56 7.23
CA PRO A 61 7.16 -20.27 7.21
C PRO A 61 7.68 -20.55 5.79
N THR A 62 6.79 -20.92 4.86
CA THR A 62 7.14 -21.16 3.45
C THR A 62 7.58 -19.87 2.75
N ILE A 63 6.85 -18.77 2.96
CA ILE A 63 7.20 -17.46 2.38
C ILE A 63 8.53 -16.96 2.94
N SER A 64 8.72 -17.02 4.26
CA SER A 64 9.94 -16.56 4.92
C SER A 64 11.16 -17.40 4.55
N MET A 65 10.99 -18.71 4.31
CA MET A 65 12.04 -19.59 3.78
C MET A 65 12.50 -19.12 2.40
N GLU A 66 11.57 -18.89 1.48
CA GLU A 66 11.92 -18.42 0.13
C GLU A 66 12.50 -17.00 0.13
N PHE A 67 12.05 -16.13 1.04
CA PHE A 67 12.69 -14.85 1.30
C PHE A 67 14.17 -15.02 1.68
N ARG A 68 14.48 -15.91 2.62
CA ARG A 68 15.87 -16.16 3.06
C ARG A 68 16.74 -16.79 1.96
N ASN A 69 16.14 -17.39 0.93
CA ASN A 69 16.82 -17.91 -0.25
C ASN A 69 17.15 -16.82 -1.30
N LEU A 70 16.58 -15.62 -1.21
CA LEU A 70 16.92 -14.51 -2.11
C LEU A 70 18.33 -13.99 -1.85
N SER A 71 18.96 -13.36 -2.86
CA SER A 71 20.21 -12.65 -2.64
C SER A 71 20.03 -11.49 -1.65
N LYS A 72 21.08 -11.21 -0.86
CA LYS A 72 21.06 -10.23 0.23
C LYS A 72 20.53 -8.85 -0.19
N VAL A 73 20.89 -8.37 -1.39
CA VAL A 73 20.40 -7.08 -1.92
C VAL A 73 18.86 -7.00 -2.02
N TYR A 74 18.18 -8.10 -2.36
CA TYR A 74 16.71 -8.12 -2.41
C TYR A 74 16.11 -8.27 -1.02
N GLN A 75 16.73 -9.08 -0.15
CA GLN A 75 16.29 -9.21 1.24
C GLN A 75 16.30 -7.85 1.94
N ASP A 76 17.36 -7.07 1.75
CA ASP A 76 17.53 -5.76 2.40
C ASP A 76 16.46 -4.75 1.94
N VAL A 77 16.08 -4.76 0.66
CA VAL A 77 14.99 -3.92 0.15
C VAL A 77 13.66 -4.32 0.77
N ILE A 78 13.32 -5.62 0.73
CA ILE A 78 12.05 -6.13 1.25
C ILE A 78 11.94 -5.87 2.75
N LEU A 79 13.01 -6.10 3.51
CA LEU A 79 13.07 -5.89 4.96
C LEU A 79 12.86 -4.41 5.33
N ASP A 80 13.57 -3.50 4.65
CA ASP A 80 13.46 -2.06 4.89
C ASP A 80 12.07 -1.51 4.57
N ILE A 81 11.49 -1.94 3.44
CA ILE A 81 10.13 -1.53 3.06
C ILE A 81 9.12 -2.09 4.05
N CYS A 82 9.18 -3.40 4.35
CA CYS A 82 8.29 -4.05 5.29
C CYS A 82 8.29 -3.37 6.67
N HIS A 83 9.47 -3.02 7.19
CA HIS A 83 9.59 -2.28 8.45
C HIS A 83 8.92 -0.91 8.39
N LYS A 84 9.20 -0.12 7.34
CA LYS A 84 8.62 1.23 7.17
C LYS A 84 7.10 1.19 6.99
N MET A 85 6.59 0.21 6.24
CA MET A 85 5.15 0.00 6.06
C MET A 85 4.49 -0.36 7.40
N GLY A 86 5.05 -1.32 8.14
CA GLY A 86 4.51 -1.72 9.45
C GLY A 86 4.45 -0.57 10.46
N VAL A 87 5.49 0.27 10.52
CA VAL A 87 5.47 1.50 11.35
C VAL A 87 4.37 2.47 10.92
N GLY A 88 4.21 2.67 9.61
CA GLY A 88 3.20 3.56 9.06
C GLY A 88 1.76 3.09 9.27
N MET A 89 1.49 1.81 9.02
CA MET A 89 0.20 1.18 9.26
C MET A 89 -0.19 1.30 10.74
N ALA A 90 0.75 1.02 11.65
CA ALA A 90 0.52 1.17 13.08
C ALA A 90 0.15 2.62 13.47
N GLU A 91 0.79 3.63 12.86
CA GLU A 91 0.44 5.05 13.09
C GLU A 91 -1.03 5.35 12.73
N PHE A 92 -1.52 4.79 11.61
CA PHE A 92 -2.87 5.04 11.11
C PHE A 92 -3.95 4.12 11.69
N LEU A 93 -3.60 3.13 12.50
CA LEU A 93 -4.58 2.39 13.32
C LEU A 93 -5.12 3.24 14.47
N GLU A 94 -4.31 4.14 15.02
CA GLU A 94 -4.69 5.01 16.14
C GLU A 94 -5.20 6.38 15.67
N LYS A 95 -5.19 6.64 14.37
CA LYS A 95 -5.38 7.96 13.80
C LYS A 95 -6.22 7.94 12.52
N LYS A 96 -7.20 8.82 12.44
CA LYS A 96 -7.97 9.06 11.21
C LYS A 96 -7.22 9.98 10.24
N VAL A 97 -7.50 9.81 8.94
CA VAL A 97 -7.01 10.72 7.88
C VAL A 97 -7.81 12.02 7.92
N ASP A 98 -7.23 13.09 8.49
CA ASP A 98 -7.91 14.39 8.59
C ASP A 98 -7.58 15.26 7.39
N SER A 99 -6.30 15.45 7.06
CA SER A 99 -5.86 16.33 5.96
C SER A 99 -5.49 15.60 4.68
N GLN A 100 -5.42 16.32 3.55
CA GLN A 100 -4.86 15.80 2.30
C GLN A 100 -3.39 15.37 2.46
N HIS A 101 -2.63 16.08 3.29
CA HIS A 101 -1.25 15.70 3.60
C HIS A 101 -1.16 14.37 4.35
N GLU A 102 -2.07 14.14 5.29
CA GLU A 102 -2.16 12.84 5.98
C GLU A 102 -2.65 11.74 5.05
N TRP A 103 -3.48 12.07 4.06
CA TRP A 103 -3.90 11.12 3.04
C TRP A 103 -2.73 10.72 2.14
N ASP A 104 -1.89 11.67 1.73
CA ASP A 104 -0.62 11.39 1.04
C ASP A 104 0.32 10.56 1.91
N LYS A 105 0.42 10.86 3.21
CA LYS A 105 1.26 10.11 4.15
C LYS A 105 0.76 8.68 4.36
N TYR A 106 -0.55 8.47 4.48
CA TYR A 106 -1.15 7.14 4.53
C TYR A 106 -0.85 6.37 3.25
N CYS A 107 -1.15 6.96 2.09
CA CYS A 107 -0.88 6.35 0.78
C CYS A 107 0.62 6.06 0.57
N HIS A 108 1.51 6.91 1.10
CA HIS A 108 2.94 6.66 1.09
C HIS A 108 3.26 5.36 1.82
N TYR A 109 2.74 5.17 3.02
CA TYR A 109 3.00 3.95 3.79
C TYR A 109 2.45 2.70 3.12
N VAL A 110 1.20 2.69 2.67
CA VAL A 110 0.57 1.45 2.19
C VAL A 110 0.83 1.15 0.70
N ALA A 111 1.25 2.13 -0.10
CA ALA A 111 1.46 1.94 -1.55
C ALA A 111 2.70 2.65 -2.12
N GLY A 112 3.01 3.86 -1.68
CA GLY A 112 4.19 4.60 -2.14
C GLY A 112 5.50 3.86 -1.86
N LEU A 113 5.62 3.28 -0.66
CA LEU A 113 6.73 2.42 -0.27
C LEU A 113 6.81 1.14 -1.11
N VAL A 114 5.68 0.61 -1.59
CA VAL A 114 5.66 -0.53 -2.52
C VAL A 114 6.28 -0.12 -3.86
N GLY A 115 5.92 1.04 -4.39
CA GLY A 115 6.53 1.62 -5.60
C GLY A 115 8.04 1.82 -5.44
N ILE A 116 8.48 2.39 -4.31
CA ILE A 116 9.91 2.56 -3.98
C ILE A 116 10.63 1.21 -3.87
N GLY A 117 10.02 0.24 -3.20
CA GLY A 117 10.56 -1.12 -3.06
C GLY A 117 10.77 -1.80 -4.40
N LEU A 118 9.74 -1.81 -5.24
CA LEU A 118 9.80 -2.36 -6.60
C LEU A 118 10.90 -1.69 -7.43
N SER A 119 10.98 -0.36 -7.39
CA SER A 119 11.98 0.42 -8.14
C SER A 119 13.41 0.06 -7.73
N ARG A 120 13.65 -0.11 -6.43
CA ARG A 120 14.93 -0.59 -5.88
C ARG A 120 15.22 -2.03 -6.30
N LEU A 121 14.23 -2.92 -6.32
CA LEU A 121 14.40 -4.29 -6.81
C LEU A 121 14.76 -4.34 -8.30
N PHE A 122 14.14 -3.49 -9.14
CA PHE A 122 14.47 -3.42 -10.57
C PHE A 122 15.90 -2.97 -10.80
N SER A 123 16.33 -1.91 -10.12
CA SER A 123 17.70 -1.40 -10.21
C SER A 123 18.72 -2.41 -9.66
N ALA A 124 18.41 -3.04 -8.52
CA ALA A 124 19.26 -4.07 -7.92
C ALA A 124 19.39 -5.33 -8.79
N SER A 125 18.43 -5.57 -9.67
CA SER A 125 18.49 -6.68 -10.64
C SER A 125 19.28 -6.36 -11.90
N GLU A 126 19.78 -5.12 -12.04
CA GLU A 126 20.47 -4.60 -13.22
C GLU A 126 19.63 -4.62 -14.50
N LEU A 127 18.32 -4.87 -14.38
CA LEU A 127 17.37 -4.77 -15.50
C LEU A 127 17.04 -3.32 -15.85
N GLU A 128 17.17 -2.42 -14.87
CA GLU A 128 16.92 -1.00 -15.01
C GLU A 128 18.10 -0.17 -14.50
N ASP A 129 18.16 1.08 -14.98
CA ASP A 129 19.18 2.04 -14.58
C ASP A 129 19.06 2.41 -13.09
N PRO A 130 20.18 2.62 -12.36
CA PRO A 130 20.16 3.01 -10.95
C PRO A 130 19.24 4.18 -10.61
N ILE A 131 19.02 5.12 -11.54
CA ILE A 131 18.13 6.26 -11.32
C ILE A 131 16.70 5.84 -10.98
N VAL A 132 16.22 4.69 -11.51
CA VAL A 132 14.87 4.17 -11.25
C VAL A 132 14.70 3.89 -9.76
N GLY A 133 15.68 3.26 -9.12
CA GLY A 133 15.66 2.93 -7.69
C GLY A 133 16.07 4.07 -6.75
N GLN A 134 16.60 5.17 -7.28
CA GLN A 134 17.04 6.34 -6.51
C GLN A 134 15.98 7.44 -6.45
N ASP A 135 15.20 7.61 -7.53
CA ASP A 135 14.15 8.63 -7.60
C ASP A 135 12.89 8.18 -6.85
N THR A 136 12.92 8.36 -5.52
CA THR A 136 11.84 7.94 -4.64
C THR A 136 10.57 8.76 -4.82
N GLU A 137 10.66 9.99 -5.35
CA GLU A 137 9.49 10.85 -5.55
C GLU A 137 8.60 10.27 -6.65
N LEU A 138 9.18 9.98 -7.83
CA LEU A 138 8.42 9.36 -8.92
C LEU A 138 7.91 7.96 -8.56
N ALA A 139 8.73 7.16 -7.88
CA ALA A 139 8.34 5.83 -7.42
C ALA A 139 7.20 5.90 -6.38
N ASN A 140 7.19 6.91 -5.52
CA ASN A 140 6.10 7.17 -4.59
C ASN A 140 4.81 7.55 -5.33
N SER A 141 4.88 8.48 -6.29
CA SER A 141 3.72 8.91 -7.08
C SER A 141 3.05 7.74 -7.84
N MET A 142 3.83 6.77 -8.33
CA MET A 142 3.30 5.53 -8.91
C MET A 142 2.40 4.74 -7.94
N GLY A 143 2.78 4.67 -6.65
CA GLY A 143 1.99 4.01 -5.62
C GLY A 143 0.78 4.84 -5.17
N LEU A 144 0.98 6.16 -4.99
CA LEU A 144 -0.09 7.08 -4.58
C LEU A 144 -1.22 7.13 -5.61
N PHE A 145 -0.91 7.13 -6.91
CA PHE A 145 -1.93 7.15 -7.95
C PHE A 145 -2.84 5.92 -7.89
N LEU A 146 -2.26 4.72 -7.74
CA LEU A 146 -3.01 3.48 -7.60
C LEU A 146 -3.85 3.47 -6.32
N GLN A 147 -3.24 3.85 -5.19
CA GLN A 147 -3.91 3.77 -3.90
C GLN A 147 -5.07 4.76 -3.79
N LYS A 148 -4.88 6.00 -4.25
CA LYS A 148 -5.96 6.98 -4.27
C LYS A 148 -7.09 6.55 -5.18
N THR A 149 -6.77 5.96 -6.34
CA THR A 149 -7.80 5.42 -7.26
C THR A 149 -8.61 4.32 -6.61
N ASN A 150 -7.97 3.38 -5.89
CA ASN A 150 -8.65 2.33 -5.13
C ASN A 150 -9.52 2.93 -4.01
N ILE A 151 -8.98 3.80 -3.15
CA ILE A 151 -9.72 4.48 -2.06
C ILE A 151 -10.94 5.25 -2.58
N ILE A 152 -10.82 5.89 -3.75
CA ILE A 152 -11.93 6.61 -4.37
C ILE A 152 -13.01 5.63 -4.85
N ARG A 153 -12.62 4.57 -5.55
CA ARG A 153 -13.54 3.56 -6.12
C ARG A 153 -14.25 2.76 -5.04
N ASP A 154 -13.54 2.38 -3.99
CA ASP A 154 -13.97 1.39 -2.99
C ASP A 154 -14.76 2.02 -1.83
N TYR A 155 -15.09 3.32 -1.93
CA TYR A 155 -15.82 4.10 -0.91
C TYR A 155 -16.99 3.33 -0.26
N LEU A 156 -17.87 2.71 -1.06
CA LEU A 156 -19.05 2.04 -0.52
C LEU A 156 -18.69 0.72 0.20
N GLU A 157 -17.71 -0.03 -0.30
CA GLU A 157 -17.20 -1.26 0.33
C GLU A 157 -16.56 -0.93 1.68
N ASP A 158 -15.68 0.08 1.70
CA ASP A 158 -15.04 0.55 2.93
C ASP A 158 -16.06 1.03 3.96
N GLN A 159 -17.09 1.78 3.55
CA GLN A 159 -18.15 2.22 4.46
C GLN A 159 -18.92 1.05 5.09
N VAL A 160 -19.20 0.00 4.31
CA VAL A 160 -19.88 -1.21 4.80
C VAL A 160 -19.02 -1.96 5.82
N GLU A 161 -17.69 -1.96 5.63
CA GLU A 161 -16.72 -2.61 6.50
C GLU A 161 -16.26 -1.70 7.66
N GLY A 162 -16.79 -0.47 7.75
CA GLY A 162 -16.51 0.47 8.83
C GLY A 162 -15.18 1.21 8.70
N ARG A 163 -14.58 1.24 7.51
CA ARG A 163 -13.35 1.95 7.18
C ARG A 163 -13.63 3.32 6.55
N GLU A 164 -12.79 4.31 6.87
CA GLU A 164 -12.93 5.70 6.42
C GLU A 164 -11.57 6.25 5.97
N PHE A 165 -11.32 6.29 4.66
CA PHE A 165 -10.04 6.75 4.10
C PHE A 165 -10.08 8.11 3.38
N TRP A 166 -11.28 8.61 3.04
CA TRP A 166 -11.39 9.94 2.43
C TRP A 166 -10.99 11.01 3.44
N PRO A 167 -10.13 11.98 3.08
CA PRO A 167 -9.64 13.00 4.00
C PRO A 167 -10.77 13.92 4.46
N ARG A 168 -10.89 14.11 5.77
CA ARG A 168 -11.93 14.95 6.39
C ARG A 168 -11.91 16.40 5.94
N GLU A 169 -10.75 16.98 5.72
CA GLU A 169 -10.54 18.30 5.13
C GLU A 169 -11.31 18.48 3.81
N VAL A 170 -11.47 17.39 3.04
CA VAL A 170 -12.24 17.39 1.80
C VAL A 170 -13.71 17.10 2.07
N TRP A 171 -14.06 15.91 2.54
CA TRP A 171 -15.46 15.49 2.59
C TRP A 171 -16.31 16.31 3.55
N SER A 172 -15.73 16.91 4.60
CA SER A 172 -16.49 17.72 5.58
C SER A 172 -17.04 19.03 4.99
N ARG A 173 -16.54 19.45 3.82
CA ARG A 173 -17.12 20.56 3.05
C ARG A 173 -18.44 20.17 2.35
N TYR A 174 -18.67 18.87 2.16
CA TYR A 174 -19.79 18.32 1.39
C TYR A 174 -20.85 17.65 2.28
N ALA A 175 -20.45 17.12 3.44
CA ALA A 175 -21.34 16.43 4.37
C ALA A 175 -20.87 16.51 5.83
N LYS A 176 -21.75 16.16 6.77
CA LYS A 176 -21.43 16.17 8.21
C LYS A 176 -20.67 14.92 8.67
N LYS A 177 -20.95 13.79 8.04
CA LYS A 177 -20.22 12.52 8.20
C LYS A 177 -19.89 11.98 6.82
N LEU A 178 -18.80 11.23 6.70
CA LEU A 178 -18.43 10.59 5.45
C LEU A 178 -19.56 9.67 4.94
N SER A 179 -20.12 8.84 5.82
CA SER A 179 -21.27 7.96 5.52
C SER A 179 -22.54 8.67 5.00
N ASP A 180 -22.69 9.98 5.24
CA ASP A 180 -23.83 10.71 4.71
C ASP A 180 -23.78 10.80 3.16
N LEU A 181 -22.60 10.69 2.54
CA LEU A 181 -22.45 10.71 1.08
C LEU A 181 -23.05 9.46 0.39
N ALA A 182 -23.32 8.39 1.14
CA ALA A 182 -24.02 7.20 0.62
C ALA A 182 -25.55 7.38 0.56
N LYS A 183 -26.09 8.43 1.16
CA LYS A 183 -27.54 8.67 1.20
C LYS A 183 -28.02 9.26 -0.13
N PRO A 184 -29.14 8.76 -0.72
CA PRO A 184 -29.63 9.24 -2.02
C PRO A 184 -29.83 10.75 -2.09
N GLU A 185 -30.27 11.38 -1.00
CA GLU A 185 -30.49 12.83 -0.92
C GLU A 185 -29.21 13.68 -1.02
N ASN A 186 -28.03 13.08 -0.83
CA ASN A 186 -26.74 13.77 -0.87
C ASN A 186 -25.94 13.48 -2.15
N ILE A 187 -26.54 12.84 -3.16
CA ILE A 187 -25.83 12.37 -4.35
C ILE A 187 -25.06 13.49 -5.08
N ASP A 188 -25.65 14.68 -5.20
CA ASP A 188 -25.00 15.81 -5.86
C ASP A 188 -23.75 16.28 -5.10
N MET A 189 -23.80 16.26 -3.77
CA MET A 189 -22.65 16.60 -2.91
C MET A 189 -21.59 15.50 -2.93
N ALA A 190 -22.01 14.23 -2.97
CA ALA A 190 -21.12 13.09 -3.10
C ALA A 190 -20.33 13.14 -4.42
N VAL A 191 -21.00 13.43 -5.53
CA VAL A 191 -20.34 13.55 -6.85
C VAL A 191 -19.37 14.75 -6.87
N GLN A 192 -19.69 15.86 -6.22
CA GLN A 192 -18.74 16.98 -6.13
C GLN A 192 -17.49 16.63 -5.30
N CYS A 193 -17.67 15.99 -4.14
CA CYS A 193 -16.55 15.51 -3.33
C CYS A 193 -15.68 14.49 -4.10
N LEU A 194 -16.34 13.56 -4.82
CA LEU A 194 -15.69 12.59 -5.68
C LEU A 194 -14.81 13.27 -6.74
N ASN A 195 -15.35 14.26 -7.44
CA ASN A 195 -14.61 14.99 -8.48
C ASN A 195 -13.39 15.72 -7.92
N GLU A 196 -13.46 16.25 -6.69
CA GLU A 196 -12.32 16.88 -6.04
C GLU A 196 -11.21 15.86 -5.71
N LEU A 197 -11.58 14.68 -5.18
CA LEU A 197 -10.61 13.63 -4.88
C LEU A 197 -9.99 13.03 -6.15
N ILE A 198 -10.77 12.86 -7.22
CA ILE A 198 -10.25 12.47 -8.54
C ILE A 198 -9.27 13.52 -9.04
N THR A 199 -9.62 14.81 -8.95
CA THR A 199 -8.74 15.91 -9.36
C THR A 199 -7.43 15.87 -8.57
N ASN A 200 -7.48 15.59 -7.26
CA ASN A 200 -6.28 15.40 -6.45
C ASN A 200 -5.44 14.21 -6.95
N ALA A 201 -6.03 13.04 -7.19
CA ALA A 201 -5.31 11.87 -7.69
C ALA A 201 -4.62 12.13 -9.05
N LEU A 202 -5.28 12.87 -9.95
CA LEU A 202 -4.75 13.19 -11.28
C LEU A 202 -3.44 14.01 -11.26
N HIS A 203 -3.10 14.67 -10.14
CA HIS A 203 -1.82 15.37 -10.00
C HIS A 203 -0.61 14.43 -10.04
N HIS A 204 -0.79 13.12 -9.82
CA HIS A 204 0.27 12.11 -9.91
C HIS A 204 0.54 11.63 -11.34
N VAL A 205 -0.34 11.90 -12.30
CA VAL A 205 -0.22 11.39 -13.69
C VAL A 205 1.07 11.86 -14.38
N PRO A 206 1.50 13.13 -14.28
CA PRO A 206 2.78 13.55 -14.88
C PRO A 206 3.99 12.77 -14.36
N ASP A 207 4.01 12.46 -13.06
CA ASP A 207 5.07 11.67 -12.43
C ASP A 207 5.01 10.23 -12.90
N VAL A 208 3.81 9.64 -12.98
CA VAL A 208 3.59 8.28 -13.53
C VAL A 208 4.14 8.18 -14.95
N LEU A 209 3.80 9.13 -15.83
CA LEU A 209 4.30 9.17 -17.20
C LEU A 209 5.82 9.31 -17.25
N THR A 210 6.38 10.16 -16.37
CA THR A 210 7.83 10.37 -16.27
C THR A 210 8.53 9.09 -15.80
N TYR A 211 8.00 8.40 -14.78
CA TYR A 211 8.53 7.14 -14.28
C TYR A 211 8.52 6.07 -15.38
N LEU A 212 7.38 5.85 -16.04
CA LEU A 212 7.22 4.85 -17.10
C LEU A 212 8.15 5.12 -18.29
N SER A 213 8.42 6.39 -18.62
CA SER A 213 9.32 6.76 -19.71
C SER A 213 10.79 6.37 -19.48
N ARG A 214 11.19 6.09 -18.23
CA ARG A 214 12.56 5.71 -17.87
C ARG A 214 12.83 4.21 -17.96
N LEU A 215 11.77 3.39 -17.99
CA LEU A 215 11.89 1.94 -17.99
C LEU A 215 12.37 1.44 -19.36
N LYS A 216 13.43 0.64 -19.37
CA LYS A 216 14.06 0.09 -20.58
C LYS A 216 13.72 -1.37 -20.80
N ASN A 217 13.45 -2.13 -19.74
CA ASN A 217 13.13 -3.54 -19.84
C ASN A 217 11.64 -3.75 -20.10
N GLN A 218 11.28 -4.45 -21.18
CA GLN A 218 9.88 -4.66 -21.58
C GLN A 218 9.04 -5.36 -20.50
N SER A 219 9.61 -6.31 -19.76
CA SER A 219 8.88 -7.03 -18.71
C SER A 219 8.61 -6.16 -17.48
N VAL A 220 9.57 -5.28 -17.13
CA VAL A 220 9.41 -4.28 -16.06
C VAL A 220 8.41 -3.22 -16.49
N PHE A 221 8.51 -2.71 -17.73
CA PHE A 221 7.54 -1.77 -18.29
C PHE A 221 6.13 -2.32 -18.22
N ASN A 222 5.88 -3.53 -18.73
CA ASN A 222 4.55 -4.13 -18.70
C ASN A 222 4.03 -4.28 -17.27
N PHE A 223 4.89 -4.74 -16.35
CA PHE A 223 4.53 -4.90 -14.94
C PHE A 223 4.14 -3.57 -14.28
N CYS A 224 4.86 -2.48 -14.57
CA CYS A 224 4.57 -1.16 -14.02
C CYS A 224 3.43 -0.44 -14.72
N ALA A 225 3.28 -0.58 -16.04
CA ALA A 225 2.32 0.17 -16.84
C ALA A 225 0.91 -0.40 -16.75
N ILE A 226 0.73 -1.73 -16.73
CA ILE A 226 -0.60 -2.37 -16.70
C ILE A 226 -1.48 -1.88 -15.54
N PRO A 227 -0.99 -1.76 -14.30
CA PRO A 227 -1.81 -1.24 -13.21
C PRO A 227 -2.21 0.23 -13.35
N GLN A 228 -1.49 1.01 -14.17
CA GLN A 228 -1.64 2.46 -14.29
C GLN A 228 -2.62 2.88 -15.41
N VAL A 229 -3.04 1.94 -16.26
CA VAL A 229 -3.89 2.18 -17.45
C VAL A 229 -5.31 1.63 -17.31
#